data_AF-A0A2E5CSL2-F1
#
_entry.id   AF-A0A2E5CSL2-F1
#
_cell.length_a   1.000
_cell.length_b   1.000
_cell.length_c   1.000
_cell.angle_alpha   90.00
_cell.angle_beta   90.00
_cell.angle_gamma   90.00
#
_symmetry.space_group_name_H-M   'P 1'
#
loop_
_entity.id
_entity.type
_entity.pdbx_description
1 polymer ?
#
loop_
_entity_poly.entity_id
_entity_poly.type
_entity_poly.pdbx_seq_one_letter_code
_entity_poly.pdbx_strand_id
1 'polypeptide(L)'
;MKEIVQIEKLLRDPTSINKEDVDFLDKLISTYPYYQTGQLLLTKGLLNLNSIRYNKQLKKCAAFTLDRKRLFELIMLKNNKEKVKKDISKNSLQLGKPLISNDQEYFSFSEWLTLSKVKKINRNNDEIKSYNNIEEKIKNNIAKKTG
;
A
#
# COMPACT_ATOMS: atom_id res chain seq x y z
N MET A 1 29.86 7.95 3.33
CA MET A 1 29.56 8.94 2.25
C MET A 1 28.66 8.37 1.15
N LYS A 2 28.90 7.17 0.61
CA LYS A 2 28.08 6.61 -0.49
C LYS A 2 26.58 6.49 -0.18
N GLU A 3 26.23 6.06 1.03
CA GLU A 3 24.83 5.91 1.47
C GLU A 3 24.06 7.23 1.50
N ILE A 4 24.70 8.31 1.95
CA ILE A 4 24.09 9.65 2.02
C ILE A 4 23.78 10.17 0.61
N VAL A 5 24.69 9.97 -0.33
CA VAL A 5 24.49 10.35 -1.74
C VAL A 5 23.36 9.55 -2.38
N GLN A 6 23.26 8.26 -2.05
CA GLN A 6 22.16 7.43 -2.53
C GLN A 6 20.81 7.91 -1.97
N ILE A 7 20.73 8.20 -0.67
CA ILE A 7 19.52 8.75 -0.04
C ILE A 7 19.12 10.09 -0.67
N GLU A 8 20.10 10.98 -0.90
CA GLU A 8 19.89 12.28 -1.52
C GLU A 8 19.28 12.16 -2.93
N LYS A 9 19.77 11.22 -3.74
CA LYS A 9 19.18 10.87 -5.04
C LYS A 9 17.72 10.41 -4.89
N LEU A 10 17.42 9.54 -3.92
CA LEU A 10 16.06 9.03 -3.68
C LEU A 10 15.09 10.11 -3.19
N LEU A 11 15.58 11.12 -2.48
CA LEU A 11 14.77 12.28 -2.08
C LEU A 11 14.41 13.18 -3.26
N ARG A 12 15.33 13.34 -4.23
CA ARG A 12 15.08 14.17 -5.42
C ARG A 12 13.99 13.58 -6.30
N ASP A 13 13.98 12.27 -6.48
CA ASP A 13 12.95 11.58 -7.25
C ASP A 13 12.46 10.30 -6.56
N PRO A 14 11.47 10.41 -5.66
CA PRO A 14 10.89 9.25 -4.99
C PRO A 14 10.07 8.35 -5.91
N THR A 15 9.82 8.73 -7.17
CA THR A 15 9.01 7.92 -8.09
C THR A 15 9.82 6.85 -8.82
N SER A 16 11.14 7.01 -8.90
CA SER A 16 12.05 6.10 -9.60
C SER A 16 12.70 5.03 -8.72
N ILE A 17 12.32 4.95 -7.43
CA ILE A 17 12.86 3.97 -6.48
C ILE A 17 12.63 2.53 -6.99
N ASN A 18 13.72 1.78 -7.16
CA ASN A 18 13.73 0.41 -7.69
C ASN A 18 13.85 -0.65 -6.58
N LYS A 19 14.08 -1.92 -6.96
CA LYS A 19 14.18 -3.03 -6.00
C LYS A 19 15.48 -2.97 -5.20
N GLU A 20 16.59 -2.62 -5.82
CA GLU A 20 17.89 -2.50 -5.18
C GLU A 20 17.88 -1.41 -4.09
N ASP A 21 17.23 -0.28 -4.37
CA ASP A 21 17.03 0.80 -3.41
C ASP A 21 16.14 0.37 -2.25
N VAL A 22 15.10 -0.43 -2.50
CA VAL A 22 14.26 -1.01 -1.44
C VAL A 22 15.04 -1.94 -0.53
N ASP A 23 15.89 -2.81 -1.08
CA ASP A 23 16.73 -3.71 -0.28
C ASP A 23 17.77 -2.94 0.56
N PHE A 24 18.33 -1.85 -0.01
CA PHE A 24 19.18 -0.93 0.72
C PHE A 24 18.43 -0.25 1.88
N LEU A 25 17.24 0.30 1.62
CA LEU A 25 16.41 0.96 2.62
C LEU A 25 15.93 -0.02 3.71
N ASP A 26 15.62 -1.27 3.36
CA ASP A 26 15.26 -2.32 4.33
C ASP A 26 16.41 -2.58 5.32
N LYS A 27 17.66 -2.65 4.83
CA LYS A 27 18.86 -2.79 5.69
C LYS A 27 19.13 -1.54 6.53
N LEU A 28 18.92 -0.35 5.96
CA LEU A 28 19.09 0.91 6.69
C LEU A 28 18.08 1.02 7.83
N ILE A 29 16.82 0.66 7.58
CA ILE A 29 15.73 0.74 8.54
C ILE A 29 15.82 -0.36 9.61
N SER A 30 16.38 -1.53 9.29
CA SER A 30 16.65 -2.54 10.33
C SER A 30 17.70 -2.03 11.32
N THR A 31 18.68 -1.28 10.84
CA THR A 31 19.74 -0.68 11.67
C THR A 31 19.24 0.55 12.43
N TYR A 32 18.40 1.38 11.80
CA TYR A 32 17.86 2.62 12.37
C TYR A 32 16.32 2.66 12.28
N PRO A 33 15.60 1.96 13.17
CA PRO A 33 14.14 1.80 13.08
C PRO A 33 13.35 3.11 13.11
N TYR A 34 13.87 4.14 13.78
CA TYR A 34 13.22 5.44 13.97
C TYR A 34 13.53 6.45 12.85
N TYR A 35 14.26 6.06 11.81
CA TYR A 35 14.59 6.94 10.68
C TYR A 35 13.34 7.20 9.80
N GLN A 36 12.58 8.24 10.15
CA GLN A 36 11.26 8.53 9.58
C GLN A 36 11.29 8.73 8.05
N THR A 37 12.28 9.47 7.55
CA THR A 37 12.47 9.67 6.10
C THR A 37 12.80 8.38 5.38
N GLY A 38 13.58 7.48 5.98
CA GLY A 38 13.78 6.13 5.45
C GLY A 38 12.47 5.35 5.39
N GLN A 39 11.67 5.36 6.47
CA GLN A 39 10.36 4.69 6.48
C GLN A 39 9.45 5.20 5.36
N LEU A 40 9.47 6.51 5.09
CA LEU A 40 8.71 7.15 4.00
C LEU A 40 9.19 6.66 2.62
N LEU A 41 10.51 6.69 2.37
CA LEU A 41 11.10 6.23 1.11
C LEU A 41 10.88 4.74 0.89
N LEU A 42 11.00 3.91 1.93
CA LEU A 42 10.73 2.47 1.83
C LEU A 42 9.26 2.22 1.48
N THR A 43 8.35 2.93 2.16
CA THR A 43 6.91 2.83 1.87
C THR A 43 6.62 3.23 0.42
N LYS A 44 7.31 4.24 -0.10
CA LYS A 44 7.23 4.65 -1.50
C LYS A 44 7.76 3.61 -2.48
N GLY A 45 8.95 3.09 -2.23
CA GLY A 45 9.55 2.06 -3.08
C GLY A 45 8.65 0.83 -3.16
N LEU A 46 8.14 0.37 -2.02
CA LEU A 46 7.18 -0.74 -1.98
C LEU A 46 5.88 -0.43 -2.73
N LEU A 47 5.40 0.81 -2.70
CA LEU A 47 4.25 1.27 -3.48
C LEU A 47 4.54 1.31 -4.98
N ASN A 48 5.73 1.76 -5.39
CA ASN A 48 6.15 1.81 -6.79
C ASN A 48 6.20 0.38 -7.37
N LEU A 49 6.75 -0.55 -6.60
CA LEU A 49 6.88 -1.97 -6.96
C LEU A 49 5.59 -2.79 -6.75
N ASN A 50 4.49 -2.18 -6.29
CA ASN A 50 3.22 -2.86 -5.93
C ASN A 50 3.43 -4.08 -5.01
N SER A 51 4.36 -3.99 -4.06
CA SER A 51 4.72 -5.10 -3.18
C SER A 51 3.60 -5.43 -2.19
N ILE A 52 3.35 -6.72 -1.97
CA ILE A 52 2.45 -7.20 -0.91
C ILE A 52 2.84 -6.72 0.49
N ARG A 53 4.12 -6.42 0.72
CA ARG A 53 4.63 -5.89 2.00
C ARG A 53 4.21 -4.43 2.23
N TYR A 54 3.77 -3.71 1.18
CA TYR A 54 3.43 -2.30 1.23
C TYR A 54 2.45 -1.97 2.36
N ASN A 55 1.32 -2.68 2.47
CA ASN A 55 0.30 -2.36 3.48
C ASN A 55 0.81 -2.51 4.92
N LYS A 56 1.66 -3.51 5.17
CA LYS A 56 2.30 -3.70 6.49
C LYS A 56 3.24 -2.54 6.78
N GLN A 57 4.05 -2.17 5.79
CA GLN A 57 5.02 -1.09 5.93
C GLN A 57 4.35 0.28 6.04
N LEU A 58 3.25 0.53 5.33
CA LEU A 58 2.44 1.74 5.42
C LEU A 58 1.91 1.97 6.84
N LYS A 59 1.35 0.92 7.47
CA LYS A 59 0.88 0.99 8.86
C LYS A 59 2.03 1.30 9.82
N LYS A 60 3.18 0.66 9.62
CA LYS A 60 4.39 0.90 10.40
C LYS A 60 4.84 2.36 10.24
N CYS A 61 5.00 2.83 9.00
CA CYS A 61 5.41 4.19 8.68
C CYS A 61 4.46 5.22 9.31
N ALA A 62 3.14 5.04 9.17
CA ALA A 62 2.14 5.92 9.76
C ALA A 62 2.21 6.02 11.29
N ALA A 63 2.68 4.97 11.97
CA ALA A 63 2.92 4.99 13.42
C ALA A 63 4.20 5.75 13.80
N PHE A 64 5.24 5.73 12.94
CA PHE A 64 6.52 6.40 13.19
C PHE A 64 6.57 7.86 12.70
N THR A 65 5.79 8.22 11.68
CA THR A 65 5.81 9.57 11.10
C THR A 65 4.97 10.53 11.91
N LEU A 66 5.57 11.66 12.30
CA LEU A 66 4.85 12.74 12.98
C LEU A 66 3.93 13.50 12.00
N ASP A 67 4.43 13.76 10.79
CA ASP A 67 3.70 14.46 9.73
C ASP A 67 3.06 13.49 8.73
N ARG A 68 1.79 13.19 8.99
CA ARG A 68 0.98 12.29 8.15
C ARG A 68 0.61 12.92 6.81
N LYS A 69 0.69 14.25 6.67
CA LYS A 69 0.42 14.95 5.40
C LYS A 69 1.50 14.61 4.38
N ARG A 70 2.77 14.66 4.80
CA ARG A 70 3.92 14.27 3.96
C ARG A 70 3.84 12.82 3.49
N LEU A 71 3.44 11.90 4.36
CA LEU A 71 3.20 10.50 3.97
C LEU A 71 2.12 10.40 2.89
N PHE A 72 1.00 11.10 3.08
CA PHE A 72 -0.11 11.07 2.14
C PHE A 72 0.24 11.68 0.78
N GLU A 73 0.86 12.88 0.76
CA GLU A 73 1.36 13.53 -0.47
C GLU A 73 2.24 12.58 -1.28
N LEU A 74 3.13 11.87 -0.59
CA LEU A 74 4.10 10.98 -1.19
C LEU A 74 3.42 9.74 -1.82
N ILE A 75 2.35 9.24 -1.21
CA ILE A 75 1.51 8.17 -1.76
C ILE A 75 0.69 8.68 -2.96
N MET A 76 0.08 9.87 -2.84
CA MET A 76 -0.77 10.45 -3.88
C MET A 76 -0.02 11.01 -5.08
N LEU A 77 1.27 11.33 -4.95
CA LEU A 77 2.10 11.82 -6.05
C LEU A 77 2.07 10.90 -7.29
N LYS A 78 1.81 9.59 -7.08
CA LYS A 78 1.68 8.59 -8.16
C LYS A 78 0.39 8.74 -8.97
N ASN A 79 -0.68 9.29 -8.38
CA ASN A 79 -2.04 9.26 -8.95
C ASN A 79 -2.38 10.47 -9.83
N ASN A 80 -1.57 11.54 -9.84
CA ASN A 80 -1.88 12.78 -10.55
C ASN A 80 -1.61 12.77 -12.06
N LYS A 81 -1.04 11.69 -12.63
CA LYS A 81 -0.92 11.57 -14.10
C LYS A 81 -2.17 11.01 -14.78
N GLU A 82 -3.13 10.42 -14.05
CA GLU A 82 -4.26 9.71 -14.68
C GLU A 82 -5.67 10.13 -14.22
N LYS A 83 -5.85 10.92 -13.14
CA LYS A 83 -7.18 11.12 -12.53
C LYS A 83 -7.74 12.53 -12.47
N VAL A 84 -7.10 13.53 -13.08
CA VAL A 84 -7.56 14.94 -12.96
C VAL A 84 -8.84 15.25 -13.78
N LYS A 85 -9.32 14.36 -14.66
CA LYS A 85 -10.44 14.66 -15.57
C LYS A 85 -11.85 14.19 -15.16
N LYS A 86 -12.05 13.40 -14.09
CA LYS A 86 -13.36 12.74 -13.88
C LYS A 86 -14.26 13.27 -12.75
N ASP A 87 -13.77 14.03 -11.78
CA ASP A 87 -14.55 14.21 -10.53
C ASP A 87 -15.07 15.64 -10.26
N ILE A 88 -14.89 16.60 -11.19
CA ILE A 88 -15.30 18.01 -10.97
C ILE A 88 -16.83 18.23 -11.14
N SER A 89 -17.61 17.27 -11.64
CA SER A 89 -19.02 17.51 -12.05
C SER A 89 -20.14 17.20 -11.05
N LYS A 90 -19.86 16.96 -9.76
CA LYS A 90 -20.94 16.74 -8.76
C LYS A 90 -20.70 17.44 -7.42
N ASN A 91 -20.80 18.77 -7.43
CA ASN A 91 -21.02 19.54 -6.20
C ASN A 91 -22.52 19.90 -6.06
N SER A 92 -23.15 19.39 -5.00
CA SER A 92 -24.27 20.08 -4.33
C SER A 92 -23.94 20.11 -2.84
N LEU A 93 -23.99 21.28 -2.20
CA LEU A 93 -23.80 21.44 -0.74
C LEU A 93 -25.19 21.41 -0.06
N GLN A 94 -25.35 20.60 0.99
CA GLN A 94 -26.56 20.45 1.81
C GLN A 94 -26.14 20.63 3.28
N LEU A 95 -26.78 21.53 4.03
CA LEU A 95 -26.52 21.72 5.46
C LEU A 95 -27.18 20.56 6.24
N GLY A 96 -26.40 19.86 7.07
CA GLY A 96 -26.61 18.45 7.46
C GLY A 96 -25.58 17.49 6.86
N LYS A 97 -24.77 17.98 5.91
CA LYS A 97 -23.52 17.35 5.48
C LYS A 97 -22.37 17.76 6.40
N PRO A 98 -21.35 16.88 6.55
CA PRO A 98 -20.22 17.17 7.42
C PRO A 98 -19.42 18.40 6.96
N LEU A 99 -18.79 19.01 7.97
CA LEU A 99 -18.00 20.25 7.97
C LEU A 99 -17.26 20.53 6.67
N ILE A 100 -17.39 21.76 6.19
CA ILE A 100 -16.64 22.30 5.06
C ILE A 100 -15.19 22.41 5.53
N SER A 101 -14.38 21.46 5.09
CA SER A 101 -12.95 21.46 5.25
C SER A 101 -12.36 22.75 4.70
N ASN A 102 -11.68 23.54 5.54
CA ASN A 102 -10.89 24.70 5.10
C ASN A 102 -9.97 24.29 3.94
N ASP A 103 -9.61 25.21 3.05
CA ASP A 103 -8.71 24.91 1.91
C ASP A 103 -7.28 24.46 2.34
N GLN A 104 -6.99 24.48 3.65
CA GLN A 104 -5.79 23.92 4.29
C GLN A 104 -6.01 22.60 5.05
N GLU A 105 -7.25 22.09 5.09
CA GLU A 105 -7.54 20.70 5.40
C GLU A 105 -7.17 19.85 4.18
N TYR A 106 -5.86 19.71 4.02
CA TYR A 106 -5.26 18.75 3.11
C TYR A 106 -5.68 17.34 3.55
N PHE A 107 -6.71 16.84 2.87
CA PHE A 107 -7.25 15.49 2.86
C PHE A 107 -8.02 15.09 4.12
N SER A 108 -9.34 14.90 3.95
CA SER A 108 -10.20 14.47 5.05
C SER A 108 -9.83 13.06 5.50
N PHE A 109 -10.03 12.77 6.80
CA PHE A 109 -9.89 11.42 7.35
C PHE A 109 -10.63 10.34 6.54
N SER A 110 -11.74 10.69 5.90
CA SER A 110 -12.49 9.83 4.98
C SER A 110 -11.67 9.33 3.80
N GLU A 111 -10.76 10.16 3.29
CA GLU A 111 -9.87 9.82 2.19
C GLU A 111 -8.80 8.82 2.64
N TRP A 112 -8.32 8.95 3.88
CA TRP A 112 -7.46 7.93 4.48
C TRP A 112 -8.19 6.61 4.70
N LEU A 113 -9.47 6.65 5.07
CA LEU A 113 -10.28 5.43 5.14
C LEU A 113 -10.34 4.72 3.78
N THR A 114 -10.34 5.44 2.65
CA THR A 114 -10.33 4.81 1.31
C THR A 114 -9.09 3.97 1.03
N LEU A 115 -7.91 4.42 1.47
CA LEU A 115 -6.66 3.68 1.32
C LEU A 115 -6.64 2.41 2.18
N SER A 116 -7.36 2.41 3.30
CA SER A 116 -7.43 1.28 4.23
C SER A 116 -8.48 0.24 3.87
N LYS A 117 -9.34 0.49 2.86
CA LYS A 117 -10.39 -0.45 2.43
C LYS A 117 -9.74 -1.73 1.90
N VAL A 118 -9.66 -2.73 2.77
CA VAL A 118 -9.26 -4.09 2.43
C VAL A 118 -10.26 -4.64 1.42
N LYS A 119 -9.77 -5.12 0.28
CA LYS A 119 -10.62 -5.81 -0.72
C LYS A 119 -11.27 -7.01 -0.04
N LYS A 120 -12.61 -7.08 -0.06
CA LYS A 120 -13.36 -8.18 0.56
C LYS A 120 -12.89 -9.49 -0.06
N ILE A 121 -12.44 -10.42 0.78
CA ILE A 121 -12.03 -11.76 0.33
C ILE A 121 -13.29 -12.42 -0.26
N ASN A 122 -13.22 -12.84 -1.51
CA ASN A 122 -14.30 -13.58 -2.13
C ASN A 122 -14.28 -15.00 -1.56
N ARG A 123 -15.11 -15.25 -0.54
CA ARG A 123 -15.27 -16.57 0.09
C ARG A 123 -16.19 -17.48 -0.74
N ASN A 124 -16.21 -17.31 -2.06
CA ASN A 124 -16.96 -18.24 -2.90
C ASN A 124 -16.22 -19.58 -2.87
N ASN A 125 -16.95 -20.63 -2.48
CA ASN A 125 -16.50 -22.01 -2.19
C ASN A 125 -15.88 -22.77 -3.39
N ASP A 126 -15.36 -22.08 -4.40
CA ASP A 126 -14.83 -22.72 -5.61
C ASP A 126 -13.50 -23.43 -5.34
N GLU A 127 -12.71 -22.97 -4.37
CA GLU A 127 -11.49 -23.68 -3.93
C GLU A 127 -11.81 -24.97 -3.18
N ILE A 128 -12.90 -25.01 -2.39
CA ILE A 128 -13.30 -26.18 -1.59
C ILE A 128 -13.70 -27.37 -2.49
N LYS A 129 -14.35 -27.10 -3.63
CA LYS A 129 -14.73 -28.14 -4.59
C LYS A 129 -13.51 -28.81 -5.23
N SER A 130 -12.43 -28.05 -5.46
CA SER A 130 -11.19 -28.58 -6.02
C SER A 130 -10.53 -29.57 -5.05
N TYR A 131 -10.40 -29.22 -3.77
CA TYR A 131 -9.81 -30.08 -2.75
C TYR A 131 -10.62 -31.37 -2.53
N ASN A 132 -11.95 -31.27 -2.46
CA ASN A 132 -12.81 -32.45 -2.28
C ASN A 132 -12.73 -33.43 -3.47
N ASN A 133 -12.66 -32.90 -4.70
CA ASN A 133 -12.52 -33.72 -5.91
C ASN A 133 -11.15 -34.41 -5.98
N ILE A 134 -10.10 -33.78 -5.45
CA ILE A 134 -8.75 -34.35 -5.39
C ILE A 134 -8.71 -35.46 -4.32
N GLU A 135 -9.31 -35.25 -3.15
CA GLU A 135 -9.39 -36.28 -2.11
C GLU A 135 -10.20 -37.51 -2.56
N GLU A 136 -11.33 -37.33 -3.23
CA GLU A 136 -12.09 -38.45 -3.79
C GLU A 136 -11.29 -39.22 -4.84
N LYS A 137 -10.57 -38.50 -5.72
CA LYS A 137 -9.69 -39.15 -6.71
C LYS A 137 -8.54 -39.92 -6.06
N ILE A 138 -7.96 -39.40 -4.98
CA ILE A 138 -6.88 -40.07 -4.25
C ILE A 138 -7.41 -41.33 -3.55
N LYS A 139 -8.54 -41.24 -2.83
CA LYS A 139 -9.18 -42.39 -2.16
C LYS A 139 -9.55 -43.50 -3.16
N ASN A 140 -10.12 -43.13 -4.30
CA ASN A 140 -10.51 -44.08 -5.35
C ASN A 140 -9.31 -44.75 -6.04
N ASN A 141 -8.16 -44.08 -6.13
CA ASN A 141 -6.94 -44.68 -6.68
C ASN A 141 -6.26 -45.63 -5.69
N ILE A 142 -6.33 -45.34 -4.40
CA ILE A 142 -5.78 -46.21 -3.35
C ILE A 142 -6.60 -47.51 -3.26
N ALA A 143 -7.93 -47.42 -3.33
CA ALA A 143 -8.83 -48.57 -3.29
C ALA A 143 -8.69 -49.53 -4.49
N LYS A 144 -8.27 -49.02 -5.66
CA LYS A 144 -8.01 -49.84 -6.86
C LYS A 144 -6.66 -50.53 -6.87
N LYS A 145 -5.73 -50.13 -5.99
CA LYS A 145 -4.36 -50.67 -5.93
C LYS A 145 -4.22 -51.83 -4.93
N THR A 146 -5.23 -52.07 -4.10
CA THR A 146 -5.24 -53.10 -3.04
C THR A 146 -6.20 -54.27 -3.33
N GLY A 147 -6.60 -54.46 -4.59
CA GLY A 147 -7.42 -55.58 -5.06
C GLY A 147 -6.73 -56.38 -6.13
#